data_AF-A0A6M3LA89-F1
#
_entry.id   AF-A0A6M3LA89-F1
#
_cell.length_a   1.000
_cell.length_b   1.000
_cell.length_c   1.000
_cell.angle_alpha   90.00
_cell.angle_beta   90.00
_cell.angle_gamma   90.00
#
_symmetry.space_group_name_H-M   'P 1'
#
loop_
_entity.id
_entity.type
_entity.pdbx_description
1 polymer ?
#
loop_
_entity_poly.entity_id
_entity_poly.type
_entity_poly.pdbx_seq_one_letter_code
_entity_poly.pdbx_strand_id
1 'polypeptide(L)'
;MNPIEVKAKLGKEAGGAAAAIYVNAPETLEEAEKAYGAEEVLSNAIANWKVTIQAGIRRMLAGGSVQDTIQAAYKDCKMGTALARVSDPRAAIIAKWGSMSKEERASMLADLKLAEK
;
A
#
# COMPACT_ATOMS: atom_id res chain seq x y z
N MET A 1 -8.36 20.13 -19.23
CA MET A 1 -9.23 18.92 -19.26
C MET A 1 -8.68 17.96 -20.31
N ASN A 2 -8.08 16.87 -19.85
CA ASN A 2 -7.38 15.87 -20.66
C ASN A 2 -8.14 14.54 -20.63
N PRO A 3 -8.37 13.87 -21.77
CA PRO A 3 -8.91 12.52 -21.77
C PRO A 3 -7.98 11.52 -21.07
N ILE A 4 -8.52 10.82 -20.08
CA ILE A 4 -7.89 9.69 -19.41
C ILE A 4 -8.53 8.38 -19.89
N GLU A 5 -7.71 7.37 -20.15
CA GLU A 5 -8.17 6.03 -20.51
C GLU A 5 -8.47 5.23 -19.24
N VAL A 6 -9.71 4.76 -19.09
CA VAL A 6 -10.14 3.92 -17.98
C VAL A 6 -10.50 2.54 -18.51
N LYS A 7 -9.78 1.52 -18.04
CA LYS A 7 -10.01 0.11 -18.39
C LYS A 7 -10.57 -0.65 -17.20
N ALA A 8 -11.59 -1.45 -17.43
CA ALA A 8 -12.17 -2.32 -16.43
C ALA A 8 -12.49 -3.69 -17.02
N LYS A 9 -12.39 -4.72 -16.18
CA LYS A 9 -12.76 -6.10 -16.52
C LYS A 9 -13.75 -6.63 -15.49
N LEU A 10 -14.78 -7.32 -15.97
CA LEU A 10 -15.75 -8.01 -15.12
C LEU A 10 -15.13 -9.29 -14.56
N GLY A 11 -14.92 -9.34 -13.25
CA GLY A 11 -14.37 -10.50 -12.55
C GLY A 11 -12.88 -10.75 -12.81
N LYS A 12 -12.38 -11.86 -12.25
CA LYS A 12 -10.96 -12.27 -12.33
C LYS A 12 -10.68 -13.39 -13.35
N GLU A 13 -11.73 -13.96 -13.94
CA GLU A 13 -11.63 -15.12 -14.83
C GLU A 13 -11.02 -14.79 -16.20
N ALA A 14 -10.26 -15.71 -16.78
CA ALA A 14 -9.80 -15.60 -18.16
C ALA A 14 -11.00 -15.65 -19.11
N GLY A 15 -11.18 -14.62 -19.94
CA GLY A 15 -12.34 -14.48 -20.84
C GLY A 15 -13.47 -13.57 -20.34
N GLY A 16 -13.39 -13.04 -19.12
CA GLY A 16 -14.37 -12.06 -18.62
C GLY A 16 -14.44 -10.80 -19.50
N ALA A 17 -15.66 -10.28 -19.69
CA ALA A 17 -15.91 -9.07 -20.49
C ALA A 17 -15.08 -7.89 -19.99
N ALA A 18 -14.50 -7.13 -20.92
CA ALA A 18 -13.69 -5.96 -20.62
C ALA A 18 -14.18 -4.75 -21.42
N ALA A 19 -14.06 -3.57 -20.83
CA ALA A 19 -14.38 -2.30 -21.47
C ALA A 19 -13.24 -1.29 -21.23
N ALA A 20 -13.04 -0.43 -22.23
CA ALA A 20 -12.15 0.72 -22.15
C ALA A 20 -12.96 1.95 -22.59
N ILE A 21 -12.96 2.99 -21.77
CA ILE A 21 -13.60 4.27 -22.09
C ILE A 21 -12.61 5.41 -21.87
N TYR A 22 -12.86 6.52 -22.55
CA TYR A 22 -12.14 7.77 -22.32
C TYR A 22 -13.05 8.72 -21.53
N VAL A 23 -12.52 9.29 -20.46
CA VAL A 23 -13.23 10.27 -19.63
C VAL A 23 -12.37 11.51 -19.56
N ASN A 24 -12.96 12.70 -19.72
CA ASN A 24 -12.22 13.95 -19.55
C ASN A 24 -12.00 14.22 -18.07
N ALA A 25 -10.75 14.43 -17.68
CA ALA A 25 -10.36 14.78 -16.32
C ALA A 25 -9.66 16.14 -16.27
N PRO A 26 -9.78 16.90 -15.17
CA PRO A 26 -9.01 18.12 -14.95
C PRO A 26 -7.50 17.86 -14.96
N GLU A 27 -6.73 18.84 -15.41
CA GLU A 27 -5.26 18.77 -15.41
C GLU A 27 -4.64 19.47 -14.20
N THR A 28 -5.33 20.45 -13.62
CA THR A 28 -4.87 21.21 -12.46
C THR A 28 -5.88 21.14 -11.31
N LEU A 29 -5.43 21.51 -10.11
CA LEU A 29 -6.30 21.62 -8.95
C LEU A 29 -7.38 22.69 -9.18
N GLU A 30 -7.03 23.84 -9.76
CA GLU A 30 -8.02 24.90 -10.03
C GLU A 30 -9.09 24.43 -11.02
N GLU A 31 -8.70 23.67 -12.05
CA GLU A 31 -9.67 23.07 -12.98
C GLU A 31 -10.59 22.08 -12.25
N ALA A 32 -10.04 21.27 -11.34
CA ALA A 32 -10.80 20.28 -10.58
C ALA A 32 -11.78 20.93 -9.59
N GLU A 33 -11.34 21.96 -8.86
CA GLU A 33 -12.18 22.72 -7.95
C GLU A 33 -13.32 23.41 -8.70
N LYS A 34 -13.04 23.96 -9.88
CA LYS A 34 -14.06 24.57 -10.74
C LYS A 34 -15.05 23.56 -11.31
N ALA A 35 -14.57 22.36 -11.67
CA ALA A 35 -15.41 21.33 -12.29
C ALA A 35 -16.28 20.57 -11.29
N TYR A 36 -15.76 20.30 -10.09
CA TYR A 36 -16.37 19.38 -9.13
C TYR A 36 -16.68 20.01 -7.76
N GLY A 37 -16.09 21.16 -7.45
CA GLY A 37 -16.15 21.77 -6.12
C GLY A 37 -15.00 21.31 -5.22
N ALA A 38 -14.44 22.24 -4.46
CA ALA A 38 -13.30 21.99 -3.59
C ALA A 38 -13.58 20.92 -2.51
N GLU A 39 -14.81 20.87 -1.99
CA GLU A 39 -15.20 19.88 -0.99
C GLU A 39 -15.17 18.44 -1.55
N GLU A 40 -15.66 18.24 -2.77
CA GLU A 40 -15.67 16.93 -3.42
C GLU A 40 -14.25 16.46 -3.77
N VAL A 41 -13.41 17.38 -4.26
CA VAL A 41 -11.99 17.11 -4.52
C VAL A 41 -11.28 16.67 -3.24
N LEU A 42 -11.49 17.39 -2.14
CA LEU A 42 -10.91 17.06 -0.83
C LEU A 42 -11.44 15.72 -0.29
N SER A 43 -12.75 15.49 -0.38
CA SER A 43 -13.40 14.26 0.06
C SER A 43 -12.80 13.03 -0.65
N ASN A 44 -12.64 13.12 -1.97
CA ASN A 44 -12.05 12.05 -2.76
C ASN A 44 -10.56 11.84 -2.45
N ALA A 45 -9.80 12.91 -2.25
CA ALA A 45 -8.39 12.81 -1.81
C ALA A 45 -8.27 12.09 -0.46
N ILE A 46 -9.12 12.43 0.52
CA ILE A 46 -9.16 11.78 1.83
C ILE A 46 -9.56 10.31 1.71
N ALA A 47 -10.54 9.98 0.86
CA ALA A 47 -10.97 8.59 0.65
C ALA A 47 -9.81 7.73 0.11
N ASN A 48 -9.09 8.22 -0.91
CA ASN A 48 -7.93 7.53 -1.44
C ASN A 48 -6.81 7.40 -0.40
N TRP A 49 -6.56 8.46 0.37
CA TRP A 49 -5.55 8.42 1.43
C TRP A 49 -5.86 7.38 2.52
N LYS A 50 -7.13 7.23 2.91
CA LYS A 50 -7.57 6.19 3.84
C LYS A 50 -7.23 4.79 3.32
N VAL A 51 -7.42 4.51 2.03
CA VAL A 51 -7.07 3.20 1.44
C VAL A 51 -5.57 2.95 1.52
N THR A 52 -4.74 3.96 1.25
CA THR A 52 -3.29 3.88 1.40
C THR A 52 -2.87 3.58 2.85
N ILE A 53 -3.42 4.30 3.82
CA ILE A 53 -3.16 4.06 5.25
C ILE A 53 -3.58 2.64 5.64
N GLN A 54 -4.77 2.20 5.24
CA GLN A 54 -5.24 0.85 5.53
C GLN A 54 -4.32 -0.24 4.99
N ALA A 55 -3.79 -0.07 3.77
CA ALA A 55 -2.83 -1.01 3.20
C ALA A 55 -1.55 -1.11 4.05
N GLY A 56 -1.05 0.02 4.55
CA GLY A 56 0.12 0.03 5.42
C GLY A 56 -0.16 -0.50 6.84
N ILE A 57 -1.32 -0.22 7.43
CA ILE A 57 -1.78 -0.84 8.69
C ILE A 57 -1.80 -2.37 8.54
N ARG A 58 -2.42 -2.89 7.47
CA ARG A 58 -2.46 -4.34 7.18
C ARG A 58 -1.05 -4.92 7.11
N ARG A 59 -0.10 -4.22 6.49
CA ARG A 59 1.31 -4.63 6.43
C ARG A 59 1.97 -4.67 7.81
N MET A 60 1.75 -3.66 8.64
CA MET A 60 2.32 -3.62 9.99
C MET A 60 1.73 -4.70 10.90
N LEU A 61 0.43 -4.96 10.81
CA LEU A 61 -0.24 -6.06 11.52
C LEU A 61 0.32 -7.43 11.09
N ALA A 62 0.52 -7.64 9.78
CA ALA A 62 1.16 -8.87 9.27
C ALA A 62 2.60 -9.03 9.78
N GLY A 63 3.29 -7.92 10.08
CA GLY A 63 4.61 -7.90 10.71
C GLY A 63 4.60 -7.99 12.24
N GLY A 64 3.44 -8.16 12.88
CA GLY A 64 3.30 -8.31 14.33
C GLY A 64 3.26 -7.00 15.13
N SER A 65 3.08 -5.85 14.49
CA SER A 65 2.93 -4.58 15.21
C SER A 65 1.58 -4.50 15.92
N VAL A 66 1.55 -3.80 17.06
CA VAL A 66 0.35 -3.54 17.85
C VAL A 66 -0.21 -2.14 17.62
N GLN A 67 -1.45 -1.89 18.05
CA GLN A 67 -2.20 -0.65 17.81
C GLN A 67 -1.40 0.62 18.13
N ASP A 68 -0.77 0.70 19.30
CA ASP A 68 -0.04 1.90 19.72
C ASP A 68 1.18 2.19 18.84
N THR A 69 1.89 1.14 18.41
CA THR A 69 3.02 1.25 17.47
C THR A 69 2.55 1.72 16.11
N ILE A 70 1.41 1.23 15.63
CA ILE A 70 0.81 1.64 14.37
C ILE A 70 0.37 3.11 14.45
N GLN A 71 -0.30 3.51 15.53
CA GLN A 71 -0.74 4.89 15.72
C GLN A 71 0.45 5.86 15.77
N ALA A 72 1.54 5.50 16.46
CA ALA A 72 2.76 6.29 16.50
C ALA A 72 3.40 6.46 15.11
N ALA A 73 3.41 5.39 14.29
CA ALA A 73 3.94 5.44 12.93
C ALA A 73 3.15 6.36 11.99
N TYR A 74 1.83 6.50 12.23
CA TYR A 74 0.94 7.27 11.36
C TYR A 74 0.56 8.66 11.88
N LYS A 75 0.89 9.01 13.13
CA LYS A 75 0.48 10.27 13.78
C LYS A 75 0.78 11.50 12.94
N ASP A 76 1.98 11.57 12.38
CA ASP A 76 2.46 12.73 11.61
C ASP A 76 2.60 12.43 10.10
N CYS A 77 1.92 11.38 9.63
CA CYS A 77 2.01 10.93 8.25
C CYS A 77 1.31 11.91 7.29
N LYS A 78 2.02 12.34 6.25
CA LYS A 78 1.50 13.26 5.22
C LYS A 78 1.10 12.51 3.97
N MET A 79 0.00 12.93 3.36
CA MET A 79 -0.46 12.39 2.08
C MET A 79 0.65 12.45 1.02
N GLY A 80 0.84 11.35 0.29
CA GLY A 80 1.85 11.24 -0.76
C GLY A 80 3.29 11.05 -0.28
N THR A 81 3.55 11.09 1.03
CA THR A 81 4.88 10.78 1.58
C THR A 81 4.97 9.31 1.98
N ALA A 82 6.07 8.66 1.60
CA ALA A 82 6.33 7.31 2.06
C ALA A 82 6.57 7.32 3.57
N LEU A 83 5.94 6.40 4.32
CA LEU A 83 6.36 6.16 5.70
C LEU A 83 7.83 5.78 5.70
N ALA A 84 8.59 6.37 6.62
CA ALA A 84 9.92 5.89 6.93
C ALA A 84 9.82 4.39 7.23
N ARG A 85 10.53 3.55 6.47
CA ARG A 85 10.61 2.11 6.76
C ARG A 85 11.37 1.95 8.08
N VAL A 86 10.67 1.93 9.19
CA VAL A 86 11.21 1.41 10.45
C VAL A 86 11.08 -0.11 10.37
N SER A 87 12.00 -0.72 9.64
CA SER A 87 12.19 -2.17 9.62
C SER A 87 13.25 -2.46 10.66
N ASP A 88 12.88 -2.96 11.84
CA ASP A 88 13.84 -3.65 12.70
C ASP A 88 14.14 -5.00 12.03
N PRO A 89 15.32 -5.16 11.39
CA PRO A 89 15.64 -6.36 10.65
C PRO A 89 15.68 -7.59 11.57
N ARG A 90 15.96 -7.42 12.88
CA ARG A 90 15.97 -8.51 13.84
C ARG A 90 14.56 -8.99 14.15
N ALA A 91 13.65 -8.06 14.46
CA ALA A 91 12.25 -8.42 14.71
C ALA A 91 11.60 -9.05 13.47
N ALA A 92 11.90 -8.56 12.27
CA ALA A 92 11.40 -9.11 11.01
C ALA A 92 11.93 -10.54 10.76
N ILE A 93 13.20 -10.80 11.04
CA ILE A 93 13.79 -12.15 10.92
C ILE A 93 13.20 -13.09 11.98
N ILE A 94 13.02 -12.64 13.22
CA ILE A 94 12.44 -13.46 14.30
C ILE A 94 10.99 -13.84 13.99
N ALA A 95 10.18 -12.88 13.51
CA ALA A 95 8.80 -13.16 13.11
C ALA A 95 8.75 -14.15 11.93
N LYS A 96 9.60 -13.95 10.91
CA LYS A 96 9.72 -14.87 9.77
C LYS A 96 10.16 -16.27 10.23
N TRP A 97 11.14 -16.35 11.12
CA TRP A 97 11.63 -17.59 11.71
C TRP A 97 10.53 -18.35 12.46
N GLY A 98 9.72 -17.64 13.26
CA GLY A 98 8.58 -18.21 13.98
C GLY A 98 7.55 -18.86 13.03
N SER A 99 7.33 -18.26 11.86
CA SER A 99 6.39 -18.74 10.84
C SER A 99 6.92 -19.84 9.91
N MET A 100 8.22 -20.08 9.86
CA MET A 100 8.84 -21.06 8.95
C MET A 100 8.76 -22.49 9.52
N SER A 101 8.67 -23.48 8.63
CA SER A 101 8.79 -24.91 8.93
C SER A 101 10.23 -25.29 9.33
N LYS A 102 10.43 -26.48 9.90
CA LYS A 102 11.77 -26.95 10.31
C LYS A 102 12.77 -27.01 9.14
N GLU A 103 12.29 -27.35 7.95
CA GLU A 103 13.10 -27.45 6.73
C GLU A 103 13.51 -26.07 6.22
N GLU A 104 12.57 -25.12 6.20
CA GLU A 104 12.83 -23.73 5.80
C GLU A 104 13.78 -23.02 6.79
N ARG A 105 13.66 -23.30 8.09
CA ARG A 105 14.60 -22.82 9.11
C ARG A 105 16.01 -23.35 8.89
N ALA A 106 16.16 -24.61 8.50
CA ALA A 106 17.46 -25.21 8.22
C ALA A 106 18.12 -24.61 6.97
N SER A 107 17.34 -24.38 5.90
CA SER A 107 17.82 -23.67 4.71
C SER A 107 18.26 -22.25 5.03
N MET A 108 17.47 -21.51 5.81
CA MET A 108 17.81 -20.14 6.20
C MET A 108 19.08 -20.06 7.06
N LEU A 109 19.33 -21.06 7.93
CA LEU A 109 20.58 -21.19 8.68
C LEU A 109 21.78 -21.51 7.77
N ALA A 110 21.58 -22.34 6.74
CA ALA A 110 22.65 -22.66 5.79
C ALA A 110 23.07 -21.42 4.99
N ASP A 111 22.09 -20.62 4.54
CA ASP A 111 22.34 -19.36 3.82
C ASP A 111 23.05 -18.32 4.71
N LEU A 112 22.65 -18.21 5.99
CA LEU A 112 23.30 -17.30 6.95
C LEU A 112 24.76 -17.70 7.25
N LYS A 113 25.04 -19.00 7.35
CA LYS A 113 26.42 -19.51 7.53
C LYS A 113 27.28 -19.35 6.28
N LEU A 114 26.68 -19.36 5.09
CA LEU A 114 27.41 -19.13 3.84
C LEU A 114 27.81 -17.66 3.66
N ALA A 115 26.98 -16.74 4.14
CA ALA A 115 27.21 -15.30 4.08
C ALA A 115 28.27 -14.79 5.08
N GLU A 116 28.76 -15.64 5.98
CA GLU A 116 29.82 -15.33 6.97
C GLU A 116 31.24 -15.60 6.43
N LYS A 117 31.36 -16.02 5.16
CA LYS A 117 32.62 -16.11 4.40
C LYS A 117 32.77 -14.93 3.43
#